data_AF-A0A401QAI6-F1
#
_entry.id   AF-A0A401QAI6-F1
#
_cell.length_a   1.000
_cell.length_b   1.000
_cell.length_c   1.000
_cell.angle_alpha   90.00
_cell.angle_beta   90.00
_cell.angle_gamma   90.00
#
_symmetry.space_group_name_H-M   'P 1'
#
loop_
_entity.id
_entity.type
_entity.pdbx_description
1 polymer ?
#
loop_
_entity_poly.entity_id
_entity_poly.type
_entity_poly.pdbx_seq_one_letter_code
_entity_poly.pdbx_strand_id
1 'polypeptide(L)'
;KDHETLNVLKFVRPGGDFVPRFPVFGKIEVNGETEHPLYTFLKVSCPFVNPVIGDGTRLHWSPLKVSDVRWNFEKFLVDVDGQPLRR
;
A
#
# COMPACT_ATOMS: atom_id res chain seq x y z
N LYS A 1 7.65 0.50 16.67
CA LYS A 1 8.25 1.41 15.66
C LYS A 1 7.08 2.02 14.90
N ASP A 2 7.11 3.29 14.54
CA ASP A 2 5.98 4.08 13.96
C ASP A 2 5.11 4.85 14.97
N HIS A 3 5.73 5.43 16.00
CA HIS A 3 5.07 6.34 16.95
C HIS A 3 4.71 7.70 16.33
N GLU A 4 5.27 8.02 15.15
CA GLU A 4 5.27 9.38 14.63
C GLU A 4 4.27 9.61 13.49
N THR A 5 3.78 8.56 12.83
CA THR A 5 2.88 8.68 11.66
C THR A 5 1.64 9.52 11.97
N LEU A 6 1.00 9.26 13.11
CA LEU A 6 -0.19 10.02 13.52
C LEU A 6 0.14 11.48 13.84
N ASN A 7 1.32 11.75 14.42
CA ASN A 7 1.77 13.12 14.66
C ASN A 7 2.06 13.86 13.35
N VAL A 8 2.67 13.20 12.37
CA VAL A 8 2.91 13.77 11.04
C VAL A 8 1.58 14.13 10.37
N LEU A 9 0.59 13.24 10.42
CA LEU A 9 -0.73 13.51 9.86
C LEU A 9 -1.42 14.69 10.57
N LYS A 10 -1.31 14.76 11.90
CA LYS A 10 -1.97 15.77 12.72
C LYS A 10 -1.34 17.17 12.61
N PHE A 11 -0.01 17.24 12.58
CA PHE A 11 0.71 18.51 12.74
C PHE A 11 1.51 18.95 11.51
N VAL A 12 1.78 18.07 10.55
CA VAL A 12 2.66 18.37 9.41
C VAL A 12 1.88 18.35 8.09
N ARG A 13 1.35 17.18 7.71
CA ARG A 13 0.58 17.01 6.48
C ARG A 13 -0.32 15.77 6.59
N PRO A 14 -1.65 15.89 6.50
CA PRO A 14 -2.42 17.09 6.14
C PRO A 14 -2.26 18.28 7.09
N GLY A 15 -1.93 18.05 8.37
CA GLY A 15 -1.87 19.11 9.37
C GLY A 15 -3.27 19.54 9.83
N GLY A 16 -3.35 20.64 10.57
CA GLY A 16 -4.63 21.23 10.99
C GLY A 16 -5.45 20.33 11.93
N ASP A 17 -4.78 19.65 12.86
CA ASP A 17 -5.38 18.71 13.80
C ASP A 17 -6.11 17.52 13.15
N PHE A 18 -5.73 17.19 11.90
CA PHE A 18 -6.30 16.04 11.19
C PHE A 18 -6.04 14.72 11.93
N VAL A 19 -7.11 13.95 12.16
CA VAL A 19 -7.06 12.61 12.74
C VAL A 19 -7.83 11.64 11.83
N PRO A 20 -7.21 10.54 11.35
CA PRO A 20 -7.89 9.52 10.56
C PRO A 20 -9.10 8.94 11.31
N ARG A 21 -10.25 8.83 10.63
CA ARG A 21 -11.46 8.19 11.16
C ARG A 21 -11.54 6.70 10.85
N PHE A 22 -10.43 6.10 10.45
CA PHE A 22 -10.28 4.70 10.08
C PHE A 22 -9.00 4.14 10.70
N PRO A 23 -8.89 2.81 10.87
CA PRO A 23 -7.70 2.19 11.45
C PRO A 23 -6.45 2.46 10.61
N VAL A 24 -5.36 2.84 11.27
CA VAL A 24 -4.03 2.92 10.69
C VAL A 24 -3.19 1.82 11.30
N PHE A 25 -2.64 0.95 10.46
CA PHE A 25 -1.81 -0.18 10.89
C PHE A 25 -0.34 0.22 10.96
N GLY A 26 0.49 -0.64 11.57
CA GLY A 26 1.95 -0.48 11.56
C GLY A 26 2.51 -0.55 10.14
N LYS A 27 3.66 0.07 9.92
CA LYS A 27 4.33 0.07 8.62
C LYS A 27 4.77 -1.35 8.26
N ILE A 28 4.49 -1.73 7.03
CA ILE A 28 4.86 -3.00 6.42
C ILE A 28 5.38 -2.76 5.00
N GLU A 29 6.11 -3.73 4.46
CA GLU A 29 6.48 -3.75 3.05
C GLU A 29 5.32 -4.34 2.23
N VAL A 30 4.99 -3.71 1.11
CA VAL A 30 3.89 -4.14 0.22
C VAL A 30 4.40 -4.80 -1.07
N ASN A 31 5.70 -4.67 -1.34
CA ASN A 31 6.39 -5.27 -2.48
C ASN A 31 7.74 -5.86 -2.05
N GLY A 32 8.33 -6.66 -2.94
CA GLY A 32 9.65 -7.26 -2.75
C GLY A 32 9.61 -8.56 -1.96
N GLU A 33 10.80 -9.07 -1.64
CA GLU A 33 11.00 -10.38 -0.99
C GLU A 33 10.35 -10.46 0.40
N THR A 34 10.32 -9.35 1.13
CA THR A 34 9.76 -9.27 2.49
C THR A 34 8.35 -8.68 2.54
N GLU A 35 7.63 -8.68 1.42
CA GLU A 35 6.26 -8.16 1.37
C GLU A 35 5.33 -8.92 2.32
N HIS A 36 4.38 -8.20 2.92
CA HIS A 36 3.42 -8.79 3.83
C HIS A 36 2.47 -9.75 3.07
N PRO A 37 2.15 -10.96 3.62
CA PRO A 37 1.33 -11.97 2.93
C PRO A 37 -0.04 -11.48 2.45
N LEU A 38 -0.66 -10.55 3.19
CA LEU A 38 -1.90 -9.88 2.75
C LEU A 38 -1.73 -9.20 1.38
N TYR A 39 -0.62 -8.50 1.16
CA TYR A 39 -0.36 -7.83 -0.10
C TYR A 39 0.04 -8.81 -1.21
N THR A 40 0.70 -9.92 -0.88
CA THR A 40 0.89 -11.02 -1.85
C THR A 40 -0.46 -11.50 -2.37
N PHE A 41 -1.41 -11.80 -1.48
CA PHE A 41 -2.76 -12.23 -1.83
C PHE A 41 -3.49 -11.17 -2.68
N LEU A 42 -3.58 -9.93 -2.21
CA LEU A 42 -4.31 -8.86 -2.90
C LEU A 42 -3.74 -8.58 -4.31
N LYS A 43 -2.41 -8.58 -4.47
CA LYS A 43 -1.76 -8.28 -5.76
C LYS A 43 -1.97 -9.36 -6.81
N VAL A 44 -2.12 -10.62 -6.42
CA VAL A 44 -2.37 -11.73 -7.37
C VAL A 44 -3.85 -11.92 -7.67
N SER A 45 -4.75 -11.52 -6.77
CA SER A 45 -6.20 -11.67 -6.94
C SER A 45 -6.83 -10.69 -7.93
N CYS A 46 -6.15 -9.58 -8.25
CA CYS A 46 -6.65 -8.56 -9.18
C CYS A 46 -5.67 -8.33 -10.34
N PRO A 47 -6.15 -8.05 -11.56
CA PRO A 47 -5.30 -7.63 -12.68
C PRO A 47 -4.42 -6.41 -12.30
N PHE A 48 -3.23 -6.33 -12.89
CA PHE A 48 -2.34 -5.19 -12.68
C PHE A 48 -2.91 -3.94 -13.36
N VAL A 49 -2.68 -2.77 -12.73
CA VAL A 49 -3.35 -1.51 -13.11
C VAL A 49 -2.75 -0.88 -14.37
N ASN A 50 -1.43 -1.03 -14.58
CA ASN A 50 -0.72 -0.41 -15.70
C ASN A 50 0.47 -1.30 -16.15
N PRO A 51 0.71 -1.46 -17.47
CA PRO A 51 1.90 -2.15 -17.97
C PRO A 51 3.22 -1.50 -17.55
N VAL A 52 3.23 -0.19 -17.28
CA VAL A 52 4.42 0.54 -16.85
C VAL A 52 4.48 0.61 -15.33
N ILE A 53 5.57 0.08 -14.76
CA ILE A 53 5.84 0.10 -13.31
C ILE A 53 6.36 1.47 -12.84
N GLY A 54 7.13 2.16 -13.69
CA GLY A 54 7.77 3.42 -13.36
C GLY A 54 9.29 3.35 -13.52
N ASP A 55 9.96 4.40 -13.06
CA ASP A 55 11.42 4.50 -13.05
C ASP A 55 11.99 3.58 -11.96
N GLY A 56 12.69 2.51 -12.38
CA GLY A 56 13.28 1.51 -11.49
C GLY A 56 14.26 2.10 -10.46
N THR A 57 14.85 3.28 -10.71
CA THR A 57 15.75 3.94 -9.74
C THR A 57 15.02 4.48 -8.50
N ARG A 58 13.69 4.66 -8.61
CA ARG A 58 12.82 5.14 -7.52
C ARG A 58 12.11 4.01 -6.78
N LEU A 59 12.37 2.76 -7.18
CA LEU A 59 11.76 1.57 -6.58
C LEU A 59 12.81 0.89 -5.71
N HIS A 60 12.55 0.89 -4.41
CA HIS A 60 13.51 0.44 -3.40
C HIS A 60 13.22 -0.98 -2.90
N TRP A 61 12.73 -1.87 -3.77
CA TRP A 61 12.44 -3.26 -3.47
C TRP A 61 12.91 -4.20 -4.59
N SER A 62 13.09 -5.47 -4.25
CA SER A 62 13.46 -6.54 -5.17
C SER A 62 12.82 -7.86 -4.72
N PRO A 63 12.44 -8.77 -5.62
CA PRO A 63 12.39 -8.60 -7.08
C PRO A 63 11.23 -7.71 -7.52
N LEU A 64 11.35 -7.10 -8.71
CA LEU A 64 10.24 -6.39 -9.34
C LEU A 64 9.28 -7.39 -10.00
N LYS A 65 7.97 -7.24 -9.74
CA LYS A 65 6.90 -8.08 -10.31
C LYS A 65 5.87 -7.22 -11.03
N VAL A 66 5.30 -7.76 -12.10
CA VAL A 66 4.23 -7.08 -12.88
C VAL A 66 3.03 -6.74 -12.00
N SER A 67 2.74 -7.51 -10.94
CA SER A 67 1.62 -7.24 -10.03
C SER A 67 1.94 -6.26 -8.89
N ASP A 68 3.16 -5.72 -8.79
CA ASP A 68 3.58 -4.85 -7.68
C ASP A 68 2.69 -3.61 -7.51
N VAL A 69 2.47 -3.19 -6.26
CA VAL A 69 1.86 -1.90 -5.95
C VAL A 69 2.73 -0.80 -6.55
N ARG A 70 2.14 0.08 -7.35
CA ARG A 70 2.88 1.03 -8.17
C ARG A 70 3.32 2.25 -7.37
N TRP A 71 2.45 2.76 -6.51
CA TRP A 71 2.72 3.96 -5.72
C TRP A 71 1.84 4.05 -4.47
N ASN A 72 2.11 5.07 -3.66
CA ASN A 72 1.30 5.43 -2.50
C ASN A 72 -0.17 5.66 -2.89
N PHE A 73 -1.09 5.26 -2.02
CA PHE A 73 -2.55 5.39 -2.19
C PHE A 73 -3.20 4.50 -3.27
N GLU A 74 -2.57 3.37 -3.64
CA GLU A 74 -3.25 2.28 -4.33
C GLU A 74 -4.32 1.63 -3.44
N LYS A 75 -5.39 1.09 -4.03
CA LYS A 75 -6.59 0.67 -3.32
C LYS A 75 -6.97 -0.75 -3.74
N PHE A 76 -7.54 -1.49 -2.81
CA PHE A 76 -8.14 -2.80 -3.07
C PHE A 76 -9.54 -2.79 -2.47
N LEU A 77 -10.53 -3.16 -3.28
CA LEU A 77 -11.90 -3.35 -2.82
C LEU A 77 -12.09 -4.83 -2.51
N VAL A 78 -12.44 -5.13 -1.27
CA VAL A 78 -12.74 -6.48 -0.79
C VAL A 78 -14.20 -6.51 -0.37
N ASP A 79 -14.92 -7.56 -0.74
CA ASP A 79 -16.33 -7.72 -0.37
C ASP A 79 -16.53 -8.29 1.05
N VAL A 80 -17.79 -8.50 1.40
CA VAL A 80 -18.20 -9.01 2.72
C VAL A 80 -17.78 -10.47 2.96
N ASP A 81 -17.51 -11.23 1.89
CA ASP A 81 -17.05 -12.62 1.93
C ASP A 81 -15.51 -12.71 1.91
N GLY A 82 -14.83 -11.55 1.94
CA GLY A 82 -13.38 -11.45 1.95
C GLY A 82 -12.73 -11.61 0.57
N GLN A 83 -13.50 -11.57 -0.53
CA GLN A 83 -12.98 -11.70 -1.88
C GLN A 83 -12.57 -10.34 -2.47
N PRO A 84 -11.35 -10.22 -3.03
CA PRO A 84 -10.96 -9.02 -3.76
C PRO A 84 -11.79 -8.86 -5.04
N LEU A 85 -12.48 -7.73 -5.16
CA LEU A 85 -13.34 -7.41 -6.30
C LEU A 85 -12.64 -6.52 -7.33
N ARG A 86 -11.92 -5.50 -6.87
CA ARG A 86 -11.30 -4.47 -7.73
C ARG A 86 -10.02 -3.94 -7.12
N ARG A 87 -9.18 -3.40 -7.99
CA ARG A 87 -7.92 -2.73 -7.70
C ARG A 87 -7.86 -1.43 -8.49
#